data_AF-A0AB73YIZ8-F1
#
_entry.id   AF-A0AB73YIZ8-F1
#
_cell.length_a   1.000
_cell.length_b   1.000
_cell.length_c   1.000
_cell.angle_alpha   90.00
_cell.angle_beta   90.00
_cell.angle_gamma   90.00
#
_symmetry.space_group_name_H-M   'P 1'
#
loop_
_entity.id
_entity.type
_entity.pdbx_description
1 polymer ?
#
loop_
_entity_poly.entity_id
_entity_poly.type
_entity_poly.pdbx_seq_one_letter_code
_entity_poly.pdbx_strand_id
1 'polypeptide(L)'
;MFLPNTRAYRRYNRSVWAVRGSTRPQWQPPPKFQHAKCMSMRLAHRLQILLDDECHRRITAVARERGVPVATVVREAIDRGLVSPAGRRKSAGRRLLDAADMSVPEPRELKQELEALRARRG
;
A
#
# COMPACT_ATOMS: atom_id res chain seq x y z
N MET A 1 2.02 -14.39 11.66
CA MET A 1 2.34 -13.67 12.92
C MET A 1 3.83 -13.42 12.92
N PHE A 2 4.29 -12.21 12.63
CA PHE A 2 5.67 -11.82 12.88
C PHE A 2 5.66 -10.92 14.10
N LEU A 3 6.06 -11.47 15.25
CA LEU A 3 6.27 -10.69 16.47
C LEU A 3 7.58 -9.91 16.32
N PRO A 4 7.63 -8.63 16.72
CA PRO A 4 8.86 -7.86 16.66
C PRO A 4 9.89 -8.45 17.64
N ASN A 5 10.96 -9.04 17.10
CA ASN A 5 12.06 -9.66 17.85
C ASN A 5 13.01 -8.61 18.42
N THR A 6 12.49 -7.66 19.19
CA THR A 6 13.30 -6.64 19.87
C THR A 6 13.83 -7.19 21.20
N ARG A 7 15.00 -6.69 21.63
CA ARG A 7 15.65 -7.08 22.90
C ARG A 7 14.73 -6.86 24.12
N ALA A 8 13.89 -5.83 24.07
CA ALA A 8 12.87 -5.55 25.08
C ALA A 8 11.78 -6.64 25.15
N TYR A 9 11.37 -7.17 24.00
CA TYR A 9 10.36 -8.22 23.90
C TYR A 9 10.84 -9.55 24.51
N ARG A 10 12.11 -9.93 24.30
CA ARG A 10 12.71 -11.13 24.94
C ARG A 10 12.75 -11.03 26.46
N ARG A 11 13.08 -9.86 27.01
CA ARG A 11 13.21 -9.66 28.46
C ARG A 11 11.85 -9.75 29.16
N TYR A 12 10.81 -9.19 28.54
CA TYR A 12 9.44 -9.24 29.05
C TYR A 12 8.84 -10.64 28.97
N ASN A 13 9.06 -11.38 27.87
CA ASN A 13 8.57 -12.75 27.77
C ASN A 13 9.20 -13.66 28.84
N ARG A 14 10.49 -13.50 29.14
CA ARG A 14 11.17 -14.37 30.10
C ARG A 14 10.58 -14.30 31.53
N SER A 15 9.97 -13.18 31.93
CA SER A 15 9.33 -13.06 33.26
C SER A 15 7.89 -13.57 33.31
N VAL A 16 7.19 -13.67 32.17
CA VAL A 16 5.74 -13.96 32.13
C VAL A 16 5.44 -15.46 31.95
N TRP A 17 6.34 -16.26 31.38
CA TRP A 17 6.07 -17.66 31.00
C TRP A 17 6.56 -18.73 31.99
N ALA A 18 6.84 -18.39 33.25
CA ALA A 18 7.33 -19.36 34.24
C ALA A 18 6.23 -20.20 34.92
N VAL A 19 4.94 -19.90 34.68
CA VAL A 19 3.84 -20.60 35.38
C VAL A 19 3.08 -21.51 34.42
N ARG A 20 3.28 -22.83 34.58
CA ARG A 20 2.45 -23.85 33.95
C ARG A 20 1.01 -23.73 34.47
N GLY A 21 0.04 -23.67 33.55
CA GLY A 21 -1.36 -23.98 33.88
C GLY A 21 -2.34 -22.81 33.97
N SER A 22 -2.04 -21.59 33.49
CA SER A 22 -3.04 -20.52 33.43
C SER A 22 -3.71 -20.42 32.04
N THR A 23 -5.03 -20.38 32.03
CA THR A 23 -5.89 -19.98 30.91
C THR A 23 -5.34 -18.69 30.30
N ARG A 24 -5.15 -18.67 28.97
CA ARG A 24 -4.53 -17.54 28.23
C ARG A 24 -5.09 -16.19 28.71
N PRO A 25 -4.31 -15.32 29.37
CA PRO A 25 -4.76 -13.97 29.66
C PRO A 25 -4.96 -13.23 28.35
N GLN A 26 -6.05 -12.47 28.24
CA GLN A 26 -6.26 -11.52 27.16
C GLN A 26 -5.10 -10.52 27.18
N TRP A 27 -4.23 -10.58 26.17
CA TRP A 27 -3.06 -9.73 26.08
C TRP A 27 -3.48 -8.25 26.01
N GLN A 28 -3.03 -7.45 26.97
CA GLN A 28 -3.17 -5.98 26.95
C GLN A 28 -1.76 -5.37 26.84
N PRO A 29 -1.46 -4.56 25.80
CA PRO A 29 -0.17 -3.89 25.69
C PRO A 29 -0.01 -2.82 26.78
N PRO A 30 1.20 -2.61 27.33
CA PRO A 30 1.48 -1.52 28.26
C PRO A 30 1.17 -0.15 27.62
N PRO A 31 0.76 0.86 28.41
CA PRO A 31 0.29 2.16 27.91
C PRO A 31 1.28 2.90 26.99
N LYS A 32 2.58 2.71 27.20
CA LYS A 32 3.63 3.29 26.35
C LYS A 32 3.73 2.68 24.93
N PHE A 33 2.97 1.62 24.63
CA PHE A 33 2.86 1.01 23.31
C PHE A 33 1.47 1.19 22.67
N GLN A 34 0.54 1.92 23.30
CA GLN A 34 -0.82 2.10 22.79
C GLN A 34 -0.92 2.97 21.52
N HIS A 35 0.11 3.77 21.22
CA HIS A 35 0.12 4.67 20.05
C HIS A 35 0.60 4.03 18.75
N ALA A 36 1.09 2.79 18.78
CA ALA A 36 1.34 2.03 17.55
C ALA A 36 0.03 1.37 17.10
N LYS A 37 -0.94 2.20 16.70
CA LYS A 37 -2.15 1.77 15.99
C LYS A 37 -1.72 1.25 14.62
N CYS A 38 -1.19 0.03 14.60
CA CYS A 38 -0.95 -0.71 13.37
C CYS A 38 -2.30 -0.79 12.65
N MET A 39 -2.42 -0.14 11.50
CA MET A 39 -3.52 -0.33 10.56
C MET A 39 -3.51 -1.80 10.10
N SER A 40 -4.08 -2.67 10.91
CA SER A 40 -4.25 -4.08 10.61
C SER A 40 -5.37 -4.21 9.60
N MET A 41 -5.05 -4.13 8.30
CA MET A 41 -5.94 -4.67 7.29
C MET A 41 -6.03 -6.18 7.54
N ARG A 42 -7.21 -6.67 7.96
CA ARG A 42 -7.46 -8.09 8.18
C ARG A 42 -7.36 -8.82 6.84
N LEU A 43 -6.33 -9.65 6.68
CA LEU A 43 -6.20 -10.55 5.54
C LEU A 43 -7.04 -11.81 5.81
N ALA A 44 -8.09 -12.05 5.03
CA ALA A 44 -9.02 -13.15 5.24
C ALA A 44 -8.77 -14.37 4.34
N HIS A 45 -8.20 -14.16 3.14
CA HIS A 45 -8.04 -15.22 2.13
C HIS A 45 -6.56 -15.53 1.90
N ARG A 46 -6.21 -16.83 1.84
CA ARG A 46 -4.85 -17.30 1.58
C ARG A 46 -4.74 -17.85 0.15
N LEU A 47 -3.81 -17.28 -0.62
CA LEU A 47 -3.44 -17.76 -1.95
C LEU A 47 -2.13 -18.57 -1.86
N GLN A 48 -2.08 -19.72 -2.53
CA GLN A 48 -0.86 -20.51 -2.74
C GLN A 48 -0.65 -20.67 -4.25
N ILE A 49 0.52 -20.28 -4.75
CA ILE A 49 0.91 -20.39 -6.16
C ILE A 49 2.34 -20.90 -6.25
N LEU A 50 2.62 -21.70 -7.28
CA LEU A 50 3.99 -22.12 -7.60
C LEU A 50 4.62 -21.09 -8.54
N LEU A 51 5.86 -20.72 -8.26
CA LEU A 51 6.65 -19.80 -9.05
C LEU A 51 7.89 -20.55 -9.57
N ASP A 52 8.33 -20.21 -10.77
CA ASP A 52 9.64 -20.64 -11.24
C ASP A 52 10.77 -19.96 -10.44
N ASP A 53 11.98 -20.51 -10.56
CA ASP A 53 13.15 -20.02 -9.83
C ASP A 53 13.47 -18.56 -10.16
N GLU A 54 13.27 -18.16 -11.41
CA GLU A 54 13.57 -16.81 -11.86
C GLU A 54 12.63 -15.77 -11.25
N CYS A 55 11.34 -16.05 -11.27
CA CYS A 55 10.31 -15.21 -10.65
C CYS A 55 10.53 -15.14 -9.13
N HIS A 56 10.83 -16.27 -8.49
CA HIS A 56 11.14 -16.30 -7.06
C HIS A 56 12.38 -15.45 -6.71
N ARG A 57 13.47 -15.57 -7.48
CA ARG A 57 14.68 -14.74 -7.31
C ARG A 57 14.38 -13.26 -7.43
N ARG A 58 13.67 -12.86 -8.50
CA ARG A 58 13.32 -11.46 -8.76
C ARG A 58 12.49 -10.85 -7.63
N ILE A 59 11.44 -11.54 -7.18
CA ILE A 59 10.58 -11.03 -6.10
C ILE A 59 11.36 -10.94 -4.79
N THR A 60 12.21 -11.93 -4.50
CA THR A 60 13.04 -11.94 -3.29
C THR A 60 14.06 -10.80 -3.29
N ALA A 61 14.68 -10.51 -4.43
CA ALA A 61 15.62 -9.39 -4.57
C ALA A 61 14.94 -8.06 -4.27
N VAL A 62 13.78 -7.82 -4.87
CA VAL A 62 12.99 -6.58 -4.65
C VAL A 62 12.53 -6.46 -3.19
N ALA A 63 12.11 -7.57 -2.58
CA ALA A 63 11.70 -7.58 -1.17
C ALA A 63 12.87 -7.23 -0.23
N ARG A 64 14.06 -7.78 -0.51
CA ARG A 64 15.28 -7.49 0.25
C ARG A 64 15.73 -6.05 0.11
N GLU A 65 15.77 -5.54 -1.12
CA GLU A 65 16.12 -4.14 -1.42
C GLU A 65 15.21 -3.16 -0.68
N ARG A 66 13.91 -3.46 -0.62
CA ARG A 66 12.91 -2.62 0.05
C ARG A 66 12.78 -2.87 1.55
N GLY A 67 13.43 -3.91 2.09
CA GLY A 67 13.28 -4.31 3.50
C GLY A 67 11.86 -4.73 3.89
N VAL A 68 11.05 -5.23 2.96
CA VAL A 68 9.65 -5.62 3.18
C VAL A 68 9.44 -7.12 2.95
N PRO A 69 8.38 -7.72 3.53
CA PRO A 69 8.04 -9.11 3.23
C PRO A 69 7.68 -9.32 1.76
N VAL A 70 8.06 -10.49 1.20
CA VAL A 70 7.68 -10.94 -0.15
C VAL A 70 6.17 -10.79 -0.40
N ALA A 71 5.34 -11.14 0.58
CA ALA A 71 3.88 -11.01 0.49
C ALA A 71 3.41 -9.56 0.27
N THR A 72 4.16 -8.55 0.74
CA THR A 72 3.85 -7.14 0.48
C THR A 72 4.15 -6.78 -0.98
N VAL A 73 5.31 -7.20 -1.50
CA VAL A 73 5.68 -6.99 -2.91
C VAL A 73 4.67 -7.64 -3.85
N VAL A 74 4.24 -8.86 -3.55
CA VAL A 74 3.24 -9.59 -4.35
C VAL A 74 1.89 -8.87 -4.33
N ARG A 75 1.41 -8.42 -3.16
CA ARG A 75 0.15 -7.67 -3.06
C ARG A 75 0.19 -6.37 -3.85
N GLU A 76 1.25 -5.59 -3.72
CA GLU A 76 1.39 -4.36 -4.51
C GLU A 76 1.48 -4.62 -6.02
N ALA A 77 2.17 -5.69 -6.42
CA ALA A 77 2.26 -6.06 -7.84
C ALA A 77 0.89 -6.47 -8.39
N ILE A 78 0.11 -7.22 -7.60
CA ILE A 78 -1.28 -7.55 -7.91
C ILE A 78 -2.11 -6.28 -8.00
N ASP A 79 -2.03 -5.37 -7.02
CA ASP A 79 -2.79 -4.11 -7.04
C ASP A 79 -2.44 -3.29 -8.28
N ARG A 80 -1.15 -3.17 -8.63
CA ARG A 80 -0.70 -2.47 -9.84
C ARG A 80 -1.18 -3.14 -11.13
N GLY A 81 -1.21 -4.48 -11.18
CA GLY A 81 -1.65 -5.24 -12.35
C GLY A 81 -3.18 -5.30 -12.51
N LEU A 82 -3.92 -5.33 -11.39
CA LEU A 82 -5.38 -5.37 -11.35
C LEU A 82 -6.00 -3.98 -11.54
N VAL A 83 -5.28 -2.90 -11.21
CA VAL A 83 -5.65 -1.56 -11.66
C VAL A 83 -5.41 -1.50 -13.17
N SER A 84 -6.36 -2.06 -13.91
CA SER A 84 -6.35 -1.99 -15.36
C SER A 84 -6.23 -0.52 -15.78
N PRO A 85 -5.29 -0.16 -16.67
CA PRO A 85 -5.25 1.16 -17.29
C PRO A 85 -6.60 1.54 -17.90
N ALA A 86 -7.40 0.55 -18.34
CA ALA A 86 -8.75 0.77 -18.84
C ALA A 86 -9.72 1.24 -17.74
N GLY A 87 -9.62 0.71 -16.51
CA GLY A 87 -10.43 1.18 -15.38
C GLY A 87 -10.08 2.61 -14.97
N ARG A 88 -8.77 2.93 -14.95
CA ARG A 88 -8.31 4.30 -14.66
C ARG A 88 -8.73 5.28 -15.76
N ARG A 89 -8.52 4.95 -17.04
CA ARG A 89 -8.95 5.77 -18.19
C ARG A 89 -10.47 5.94 -18.24
N LYS A 90 -11.24 4.88 -18.00
CA LYS A 90 -12.70 4.92 -17.95
C LYS A 90 -13.19 5.83 -16.82
N SER A 91 -12.61 5.73 -15.63
CA SER A 91 -12.99 6.60 -14.50
C SER A 91 -12.60 8.06 -14.72
N ALA A 92 -11.42 8.33 -15.30
CA ALA A 92 -10.99 9.68 -15.66
C ALA A 92 -11.86 10.28 -16.77
N GLY A 93 -12.16 9.51 -17.82
CA GLY A 93 -13.05 9.91 -18.90
C GLY A 93 -14.46 10.18 -18.40
N ARG A 94 -14.96 9.37 -17.46
CA ARG A 94 -16.29 9.60 -16.87
C ARG A 94 -16.34 10.90 -16.07
N ARG A 95 -15.30 11.21 -15.28
CA ARG A 95 -15.22 12.50 -14.56
C ARG A 95 -15.15 13.70 -15.50
N LEU A 96 -14.49 13.55 -16.65
CA LEU A 96 -14.41 14.61 -17.65
C LEU A 96 -15.76 14.82 -18.35
N LEU A 97 -16.46 13.74 -18.71
CA LEU A 97 -17.77 13.79 -19.36
C LEU A 97 -18.90 14.21 -18.42
N ASP A 98 -18.78 13.88 -17.12
CA ASP A 98 -19.75 14.28 -16.10
C ASP A 98 -19.47 15.72 -15.57
N ALA A 99 -18.39 16.37 -16.02
CA ALA A 99 -18.13 17.77 -15.69
C ALA A 99 -19.12 18.68 -16.41
N ALA A 100 -19.51 19.78 -15.76
CA ALA A 100 -20.36 20.77 -16.40
C ALA A 100 -19.64 21.38 -17.61
N ASP A 101 -20.39 21.57 -18.70
CA ASP A 101 -19.88 22.24 -19.89
C ASP A 101 -19.37 23.63 -19.51
N MET A 102 -18.13 23.92 -19.89
CA MET A 102 -17.53 25.23 -19.67
C MET A 102 -17.69 26.07 -20.93
N SER A 103 -18.00 27.36 -20.76
CA SER A 103 -17.98 28.31 -21.86
C SER A 103 -16.54 28.50 -22.32
N VAL A 104 -16.24 28.08 -23.55
CA VAL A 104 -14.91 28.21 -24.16
C VAL A 104 -15.02 29.17 -25.34
N PRO A 105 -14.08 30.13 -25.49
CA PRO A 105 -14.04 31.03 -26.65
C PRO A 105 -13.72 30.28 -27.95
N GLU A 106 -13.95 30.93 -29.08
CA GLU A 106 -13.72 30.34 -30.40
C GLU A 106 -12.27 29.81 -30.52
N PRO A 107 -12.03 28.72 -31.28
CA PRO A 107 -10.74 28.03 -31.29
C PRO A 107 -9.54 28.93 -31.60
N ARG A 108 -9.76 29.98 -32.40
CA ARG A 108 -8.73 30.94 -32.79
C ARG A 108 -8.33 31.86 -31.63
N GLU A 109 -9.31 32.31 -30.85
CA GLU A 109 -9.14 33.18 -29.68
C GLU A 109 -8.52 32.39 -28.52
N LEU A 110 -9.02 31.17 -28.27
CA LEU A 110 -8.45 30.27 -27.27
C LEU A 110 -6.96 29.99 -27.54
N LYS A 111 -6.60 29.78 -28.81
CA LYS A 111 -5.20 29.55 -29.18
C LYS A 111 -4.33 30.78 -28.88
N GLN A 112 -4.82 31.98 -29.16
CA GLN A 112 -4.10 33.23 -28.87
C GLN A 112 -3.92 33.43 -27.36
N GLU A 113 -4.96 33.15 -26.57
CA GLU A 113 -4.92 33.21 -25.11
C GLU A 113 -3.88 32.23 -24.52
N LEU A 114 -3.87 30.98 -25.00
CA LEU A 114 -2.92 29.96 -24.55
C LEU A 114 -1.47 30.31 -24.90
N GLU A 115 -1.22 30.88 -26.09
CA GLU A 115 0.11 31.36 -26.48
C GLU A 115 0.58 32.51 -25.58
N ALA A 116 -0.30 33.48 -25.27
CA ALA A 116 0.02 34.55 -24.34
C ALA A 116 0.35 34.04 -22.93
N LEU A 117 -0.37 33.03 -22.43
CA LEU A 117 -0.10 32.40 -21.13
C LEU A 117 1.22 31.63 -21.10
N ARG A 118 1.58 30.96 -22.21
CA ARG A 118 2.86 30.23 -22.34
C ARG A 118 4.04 31.18 -22.42
N ALA A 119 3.92 32.28 -23.17
CA ALA A 119 4.95 33.30 -23.29
C ALA A 119 5.26 33.99 -21.95
N ARG A 120 4.30 34.00 -20.99
CA ARG A 120 4.50 34.54 -19.63
C ARG A 120 5.17 33.58 -18.65
N ARG A 121 5.31 32.29 -19.01
CA ARG A 121 5.91 31.24 -18.17
C ARG A 121 7.33 30.84 -18.59
N GLY A 122 7.77 31.25 -19.78
CA GLY A 122 9.17 31.18 -20.21
C GLY A 122 9.93 32.41 -19.75
#